data_AF-A0A6I2SSJ2-F1
#
_entry.id   AF-A0A6I2SSJ2-F1
#
_cell.length_a   1.000
_cell.length_b   1.000
_cell.length_c   1.000
_cell.angle_alpha   90.00
_cell.angle_beta   90.00
_cell.angle_gamma   90.00
#
_symmetry.space_group_name_H-M   'P 1'
#
loop_
_entity.id
_entity.type
_entity.pdbx_description
1 polymer ?
#
loop_
_entity_poly.entity_id
_entity_poly.type
_entity_poly.pdbx_seq_one_letter_code
_entity_poly.pdbx_strand_id
1 'polypeptide(L)' 'MVKTALFETLIESVVDNGDGTSTFTLEGKSYLIRDTLEISKIAQDHGYILIY' A
#
# COMPACT_ATOMS: atom_id res chain seq x y z
N MET A 1 -6.70 -2.45 18.52
CA MET A 1 -6.69 -1.05 18.06
C MET A 1 -7.12 -1.04 16.61
N VAL A 2 -8.07 -0.19 16.23
CA VAL A 2 -8.45 -0.03 14.82
C VAL A 2 -7.36 0.81 14.14
N LYS A 3 -6.79 0.32 13.03
CA LYS A 3 -5.85 1.07 12.21
C LYS A 3 -6.63 1.70 11.05
N THR A 4 -6.48 2.99 10.82
CA THR A 4 -7.14 3.69 9.70
C THR A 4 -6.06 4.35 8.86
N ALA A 5 -6.16 4.23 7.54
CA ALA A 5 -5.24 4.90 6.60
C ALA A 5 -6.02 5.51 5.44
N LEU A 6 -5.60 6.70 5.03
CA LEU A 6 -6.07 7.31 3.79
C LEU A 6 -5.40 6.60 2.61
N PHE A 7 -6.20 6.17 1.65
CA PHE A 7 -5.69 5.45 0.48
C PHE A 7 -4.66 6.29 -0.29
N GLU A 8 -4.91 7.58 -0.46
CA GLU A 8 -3.99 8.51 -1.12
C GLU A 8 -2.61 8.55 -0.47
N THR A 9 -2.55 8.59 0.87
CA THR A 9 -1.28 8.55 1.60
C THR A 9 -0.53 7.23 1.42
N LEU A 10 -1.24 6.11 1.25
CA LEU A 10 -0.59 4.83 0.96
C LEU A 10 0.00 4.84 -0.46
N ILE A 11 -0.69 5.44 -1.43
CA ILE A 11 -0.21 5.60 -2.80
C ILE A 11 1.03 6.48 -2.87
N GLU A 12 1.07 7.57 -2.10
CA GLU A 12 2.25 8.44 -2.01
C GLU A 12 3.50 7.73 -1.48
N SER A 13 3.33 6.65 -0.71
CA SER A 13 4.44 5.84 -0.17
C SER A 13 4.99 4.80 -1.16
N VAL A 14 4.40 4.69 -2.34
CA VAL A 14 4.80 3.75 -3.39
C VAL A 14 5.95 4.32 -4.20
N VAL A 15 6.95 3.49 -4.45
CA VAL A 15 8.10 3.84 -5.28
C VAL A 15 8.05 3.05 -6.57
N ASP A 16 8.04 3.71 -7.73
CA ASP A 16 8.16 3.03 -9.04
C ASP A 16 9.59 2.49 -9.23
N ASN A 17 9.71 1.24 -9.66
CA ASN A 17 11.00 0.59 -9.91
C ASN A 17 11.48 0.76 -11.37
N GLY A 18 10.64 1.29 -12.27
CA GLY A 18 10.99 1.53 -13.68
C GLY A 18 10.98 0.28 -14.57
N ASP A 19 10.57 -0.87 -14.05
CA ASP A 19 10.45 -2.15 -14.75
C ASP A 19 8.99 -2.61 -14.93
N GLY A 20 8.04 -1.69 -14.70
CA GLY A 20 6.61 -1.99 -14.69
C GLY A 20 6.09 -2.55 -13.37
N THR A 21 6.92 -2.50 -12.31
CA THR A 21 6.52 -2.79 -10.93
C THR A 21 6.74 -1.59 -10.05
N SER A 22 6.09 -1.58 -8.90
CA SER A 22 6.33 -0.61 -7.84
C SER A 22 6.56 -1.31 -6.51
N THR A 23 7.30 -0.66 -5.63
CA THR A 23 7.58 -1.11 -4.27
C THR A 23 6.71 -0.32 -3.30
N PHE A 24 5.78 -1.02 -2.65
CA PHE A 24 4.96 -0.47 -1.57
C PHE A 24 5.53 -0.92 -0.22
N THR A 25 5.77 0.01 0.71
CA THR A 25 6.27 -0.33 2.04
C THR A 25 5.23 -0.02 3.11
N LEU A 26 4.86 -1.04 3.90
CA LEU A 26 3.91 -0.92 4.99
C LEU A 26 4.47 -1.58 6.25
N GLU A 27 4.53 -0.82 7.35
CA GLU A 27 5.04 -1.26 8.65
C GLU A 27 6.42 -1.95 8.57
N GLY A 28 7.31 -1.44 7.70
CA GLY A 28 8.65 -1.98 7.49
C GLY A 28 8.73 -3.23 6.62
N LYS A 29 7.60 -3.69 6.05
CA LYS A 29 7.56 -4.74 5.04
C LYS A 29 7.40 -4.13 3.65
N SER A 30 8.23 -4.57 2.71
CA SER A 30 8.15 -4.13 1.31
C SER A 30 7.45 -5.18 0.45
N TYR A 31 6.59 -4.70 -0.43
CA TYR A 31 5.76 -5.49 -1.33
C TYR A 31 6.01 -5.01 -2.76
N LEU A 32 6.31 -5.95 -3.65
CA LEU A 32 6.35 -5.68 -5.08
C LEU A 32 4.93 -5.77 -5.62
N ILE A 33 4.42 -4.67 -6.16
CA ILE A 33 3.07 -4.56 -6.71
C ILE A 33 3.15 -4.14 -8.17
N ARG A 34 2.11 -4.46 -8.94
CA ARG A 34 1.95 -3.98 -10.32
C ARG A 34 0.72 -3.09 -10.47
N ASP A 35 -0.22 -3.23 -9.55
CA ASP A 35 -1.44 -2.45 -9.51
C ASP A 35 -1.62 -1.78 -8.14
N THR A 36 -2.08 -0.54 -8.13
CA THR A 36 -2.40 0.19 -6.90
C THR A 36 -3.56 -0.44 -6.13
N LEU A 37 -4.42 -1.23 -6.78
CA LEU A 37 -5.45 -2.03 -6.10
C LEU A 37 -4.86 -3.10 -5.16
N GLU A 38 -3.62 -3.52 -5.39
CA GLU A 38 -2.93 -4.46 -4.49
C GLU A 38 -2.62 -3.81 -3.13
N ILE A 39 -2.38 -2.50 -3.11
CA ILE A 39 -2.14 -1.73 -1.87
C ILE A 39 -3.36 -1.82 -0.97
N SER A 40 -4.56 -1.71 -1.54
CA SER A 40 -5.79 -1.78 -0.75
C SER A 40 -5.92 -3.13 -0.05
N LYS A 41 -5.54 -4.21 -0.73
CA LYS A 41 -5.58 -5.57 -0.20
C LYS A 41 -4.51 -5.78 0.87
N ILE A 42 -3.28 -5.35 0.60
CA ILE A 42 -2.17 -5.44 1.55
C ILE A 42 -2.51 -4.66 2.82
N ALA A 43 -3.02 -3.43 2.72
CA ALA A 43 -3.40 -2.63 3.87
C ALA A 43 -4.52 -3.31 4.70
N GLN A 44 -5.55 -3.84 4.06
CA GLN A 44 -6.61 -4.58 4.74
C GLN A 44 -6.11 -5.86 5.42
N ASP A 45 -5.18 -6.59 4.80
CA ASP A 45 -4.54 -7.78 5.39
C ASP A 45 -3.73 -7.43 6.65
N HIS A 46 -3.22 -6.20 6.74
CA HIS A 46 -2.57 -5.65 7.95
C HIS A 46 -3.56 -5.05 8.96
N GLY A 47 -4.86 -5.16 8.70
CA GLY A 47 -5.94 -4.70 9.57
C GLY A 47 -6.25 -3.20 9.44
N TYR A 48 -5.85 -2.56 8.34
CA TYR A 48 -6.23 -1.17 8.07
C TYR A 48 -7.65 -1.09 7.49
N ILE A 49 -8.41 -0.14 8.01
CA ILE A 49 -9.61 0.39 7.36
C ILE A 49 -9.17 1.51 6.45
N LEU A 50 -9.45 1.35 5.15
CA LEU A 50 -9.17 2.38 4.15
C LEU A 50 -10.27 3.42 4.13
N ILE A 51 -9.86 4.67 4.18
CA ILE A 51 -10.72 5.82 3.88
C ILE A 51 -10.24 6.43 2.56
N TYR A 52 -11.19 6.93 1.78
CA TYR A 52 -11.00 7.55 0.47
C TYR A 52 -11.25 9.04 0.57
#